data_AF-A0A517WGV2-F1
#
_entry.id   AF-A0A517WGV2-F1
#
_cell.length_a   1.000
_cell.length_b   1.000
_cell.length_c   1.000
_cell.angle_alpha   90.00
_cell.angle_beta   90.00
_cell.angle_gamma   90.00
#
_symmetry.space_group_name_H-M   'P 1'
#
loop_
_entity.id
_entity.type
_entity.pdbx_description
1 polymer ?
#
loop_
_entity_poly.entity_id
_entity_poly.type
_entity_poly.pdbx_seq_one_letter_code
_entity_poly.pdbx_strand_id
1 'polypeptide(L)'
;MSQSKKKMLSSTEIFQAFAGREGEKFSHILTVKELALLFRVSSKTIYDWKQKGYLEGTYRQQKKITLFWRDKAIDRFFNSKDWR
;
A
#
# COMPACT_ATOMS: atom_id res chain seq x y z
N MET A 1 13.82 26.32 -16.69
CA MET A 1 13.64 24.86 -16.54
C MET A 1 12.65 24.62 -15.41
N SER A 2 11.37 24.40 -15.71
CA SER A 2 10.37 24.12 -14.67
C SER A 2 10.57 22.70 -14.15
N GLN A 3 11.07 22.57 -12.91
CA GLN A 3 11.03 21.31 -12.18
C GLN A 3 9.57 20.88 -12.01
N SER A 4 9.15 19.81 -12.68
CA SER A 4 7.89 19.13 -12.36
C SER A 4 7.94 18.70 -10.90
N LYS A 5 7.21 19.40 -10.02
CA LYS A 5 7.00 18.95 -8.64
C LYS A 5 6.37 17.57 -8.70
N LYS A 6 7.09 16.54 -8.24
CA LYS A 6 6.60 15.15 -8.17
C LYS A 6 5.33 15.15 -7.32
N LYS A 7 4.17 14.97 -7.95
CA LYS A 7 2.87 15.01 -7.28
C LYS A 7 2.75 13.77 -6.39
N MET A 8 2.83 13.97 -5.08
CA MET A 8 2.52 12.93 -4.10
C MET A 8 1.04 12.60 -4.18
N LEU A 9 0.68 11.33 -3.98
CA LEU A 9 -0.72 10.93 -3.92
C LEU A 9 -1.31 11.43 -2.60
N SER A 10 -2.36 12.25 -2.66
CA SER A 10 -3.09 12.64 -1.45
C SER A 10 -3.96 11.49 -0.95
N SER A 11 -4.27 11.47 0.35
CA SER A 11 -5.18 10.48 0.92
C SER A 11 -6.57 10.53 0.28
N THR A 12 -7.03 11.71 -0.13
CA THR A 12 -8.30 11.88 -0.86
C THR A 12 -8.24 11.22 -2.23
N GLU A 13 -7.16 11.38 -2.99
CA GLU A 13 -6.99 10.72 -4.30
C GLU A 13 -6.97 9.20 -4.15
N ILE A 14 -6.29 8.68 -3.12
CA ILE A 14 -6.27 7.25 -2.81
C ILE A 14 -7.70 6.77 -2.48
N PHE A 15 -8.39 7.43 -1.57
CA PHE A 15 -9.76 7.05 -1.18
C PHE A 15 -10.72 7.04 -2.39
N GLN A 16 -10.67 8.08 -3.22
CA GLN A 16 -11.52 8.21 -4.40
C GLN A 16 -11.25 7.08 -5.43
N ALA A 17 -10.01 6.62 -5.55
CA ALA A 17 -9.68 5.51 -6.46
C ALA A 17 -10.40 4.20 -6.07
N PHE A 18 -10.78 4.03 -4.81
CA PHE A 18 -11.50 2.86 -4.32
C PHE A 18 -12.96 3.14 -3.94
N ALA A 19 -13.52 4.31 -4.27
CA ALA A 19 -14.92 4.63 -4.02
C ALA A 19 -15.89 3.88 -4.95
N GLY A 20 -15.39 3.22 -6.00
CA GLY A 20 -16.18 2.44 -6.97
C GLY A 20 -15.84 0.95 -6.97
N ARG A 21 -15.94 0.31 -8.16
CA ARG A 21 -15.74 -1.15 -8.34
C ARG A 21 -14.43 -1.71 -7.81
N GLU A 22 -13.39 -0.88 -7.77
CA GLU A 22 -12.09 -1.31 -7.24
C GLU A 22 -12.12 -1.47 -5.71
N GLY A 23 -12.96 -0.71 -4.99
CA GLY A 23 -13.19 -0.91 -3.56
C GLY A 23 -13.96 -2.18 -3.22
N GLU A 24 -14.79 -2.67 -4.15
CA GLU A 24 -15.47 -3.97 -4.01
C GLU A 24 -14.48 -5.14 -4.10
N LYS A 25 -13.44 -5.01 -4.94
CA LYS A 25 -12.39 -6.03 -5.10
C LYS A 25 -11.32 -5.96 -4.01
N PHE A 26 -10.95 -4.75 -3.59
CA PHE A 26 -9.91 -4.51 -2.61
C PHE A 26 -10.47 -3.74 -1.42
N SER A 27 -10.75 -4.45 -0.33
CA SER A 27 -11.28 -3.84 0.89
C SER A 27 -10.25 -2.91 1.57
N HIS A 28 -10.68 -2.14 2.58
CA HIS A 28 -9.77 -1.27 3.36
C HIS A 28 -8.68 -2.02 4.12
N ILE A 29 -8.91 -3.31 4.43
CA ILE A 29 -7.96 -4.17 5.14
C ILE A 29 -7.61 -5.36 4.26
N LEU A 30 -6.35 -5.44 3.87
CA LEU A 30 -5.87 -6.48 2.95
C LEU A 30 -5.01 -7.50 3.69
N THR A 31 -5.15 -8.76 3.32
CA THR A 31 -4.16 -9.80 3.60
C THR A 31 -2.91 -9.57 2.76
N VAL A 32 -1.81 -10.26 3.10
CA VAL A 32 -0.57 -10.26 2.29
C VAL A 32 -0.85 -10.60 0.82
N LYS A 33 -1.72 -11.57 0.56
CA LYS A 33 -2.04 -12.02 -0.81
C LYS A 33 -2.80 -10.93 -1.59
N GLU A 34 -3.78 -10.30 -0.97
CA GLU A 34 -4.56 -9.24 -1.61
C GLU A 34 -3.71 -7.99 -1.86
N LEU A 35 -2.82 -7.64 -0.92
CA LEU A 35 -1.87 -6.54 -1.13
C LEU A 35 -0.88 -6.85 -2.26
N ALA A 36 -0.38 -8.09 -2.33
CA ALA A 36 0.49 -8.54 -3.41
C ALA A 36 -0.22 -8.44 -4.78
N LEU A 37 -1.50 -8.83 -4.85
CA LEU A 37 -2.32 -8.67 -6.04
C LEU A 37 -2.51 -7.19 -6.41
N LEU A 38 -2.81 -6.33 -5.43
CA LEU A 38 -2.99 -4.89 -5.65
C LEU A 38 -1.72 -4.24 -6.23
N PHE A 39 -0.56 -4.58 -5.68
CA PHE A 39 0.74 -4.05 -6.12
C PHE A 39 1.35 -4.82 -7.30
N ARG A 40 0.69 -5.88 -7.77
CA ARG A 40 1.17 -6.76 -8.85
C ARG A 40 2.58 -7.31 -8.59
N VAL A 41 2.84 -7.69 -7.34
CA VAL A 41 4.09 -8.33 -6.90
C VAL A 41 3.81 -9.70 -6.29
N SER A 42 4.86 -10.46 -6.02
CA SER A 42 4.72 -11.71 -5.29
C SER A 42 4.46 -11.46 -3.80
N SER A 43 3.77 -12.37 -3.11
CA SER A 43 3.65 -12.34 -1.64
C SER A 43 5.01 -12.37 -0.95
N LYS A 44 6.01 -13.02 -1.55
CA LYS A 44 7.40 -13.03 -1.05
C LYS A 44 8.00 -11.63 -1.02
N THR A 45 7.74 -10.83 -2.05
CA THR A 45 8.15 -9.43 -2.14
C THR A 45 7.52 -8.61 -1.01
N ILE A 46 6.23 -8.80 -0.72
CA ILE A 46 5.58 -8.12 0.41
C ILE A 46 6.23 -8.50 1.75
N TYR A 47 6.59 -9.77 1.96
CA TYR A 47 7.29 -10.20 3.17
C TYR A 47 8.70 -9.59 3.28
N ASP A 48 9.45 -9.55 2.18
CA ASP A 48 10.76 -8.91 2.12
C ASP A 48 10.67 -7.42 2.49
N TRP A 49 9.72 -6.71 1.90
CA TRP A 49 9.48 -5.29 2.20
C TRP A 49 9.08 -5.05 3.66
N LYS A 50 8.25 -5.94 4.21
CA LYS A 50 7.92 -5.91 5.64
C LYS A 50 9.16 -6.11 6.51
N GLN A 51 10.00 -7.11 6.20
CA GLN A 51 11.22 -7.39 6.95
C GLN A 51 12.24 -6.24 6.88
N LYS A 52 12.31 -5.55 5.74
CA LYS A 52 13.17 -4.36 5.53
C LYS A 52 12.59 -3.08 6.14
N GLY A 53 11.37 -3.13 6.67
CA GLY A 53 10.72 -1.99 7.32
C GLY A 53 10.04 -1.00 6.36
N TYR A 54 9.95 -1.30 5.07
CA TYR A 54 9.35 -0.39 4.09
C TYR A 54 7.84 -0.20 4.25
N LEU A 55 7.18 -1.15 4.93
CA LEU A 55 5.74 -1.14 5.22
C LEU A 55 5.44 -0.86 6.71
N GLU A 56 6.42 -0.35 7.47
CA GLU A 56 6.20 -0.06 8.89
C GLU A 56 5.06 0.94 9.11
N GLY A 57 4.23 0.67 10.12
CA GLY A 57 3.04 1.47 10.44
C GLY A 57 1.86 1.28 9.47
N THR A 58 1.98 0.47 8.42
CA THR A 58 0.88 0.19 7.46
C THR A 58 0.19 -1.14 7.71
N TYR A 59 0.61 -1.92 8.71
CA TYR A 59 0.03 -3.22 9.03
C TYR A 59 -0.13 -3.45 10.52
N ARG A 60 -0.95 -4.46 10.84
CA ARG A 60 -1.07 -5.06 12.17
C ARG A 60 -0.90 -6.57 12.07
N GLN A 61 -0.38 -7.17 13.13
CA GLN A 61 -0.39 -8.62 13.29
C GLN A 61 -1.57 -9.05 14.15
N GLN A 62 -2.33 -10.02 13.64
CA GLN A 62 -3.42 -10.67 14.37
C GLN A 62 -3.14 -12.17 14.38
N LYS A 63 -2.67 -12.67 15.52
CA LYS A 63 -2.20 -14.06 15.66
C LYS A 63 -1.13 -14.38 14.59
N LYS A 64 -1.43 -15.29 13.66
CA LYS A 64 -0.54 -15.71 12.57
C LYS A 64 -0.76 -14.94 11.26
N ILE A 65 -1.73 -14.03 11.20
CA ILE A 65 -2.12 -13.30 9.99
C ILE A 65 -1.61 -11.86 10.07
N THR A 66 -0.97 -11.39 9.00
CA THR A 66 -0.63 -9.97 8.83
C THR A 66 -1.70 -9.30 7.97
N LEU A 67 -2.24 -8.20 8.48
CA LEU A 67 -3.28 -7.42 7.82
C LEU A 67 -2.77 -5.99 7.57
N PHE A 68 -2.97 -5.48 6.38
CA PHE A 68 -2.50 -4.17 5.92
C PHE A 68 -3.66 -3.21 5.76
N TRP A 69 -3.51 -1.97 6.20
CA TRP A 69 -4.42 -0.90 5.81
C TRP A 69 -4.09 -0.50 4.37
N ARG A 70 -5.01 -0.77 3.44
CA ARG A 70 -4.84 -0.54 1.98
C ARG A 70 -4.27 0.85 1.70
N ASP A 71 -4.97 1.88 2.18
CA ASP A 71 -4.65 3.26 1.84
C ASP A 71 -3.31 3.70 2.44
N LYS A 72 -2.99 3.26 3.67
CA LYS A 72 -1.68 3.54 4.29
C LYS A 72 -0.54 2.83 3.55
N ALA A 73 -0.77 1.60 3.08
CA ALA A 73 0.23 0.87 2.32
C ALA A 73 0.49 1.54 0.96
N ILE A 74 -0.56 2.01 0.27
CA ILE A 74 -0.44 2.77 -0.99
C ILE A 74 0.30 4.09 -0.75
N ASP A 75 -0.12 4.86 0.24
CA ASP A 75 0.52 6.12 0.62
C ASP A 75 2.02 5.91 0.90
N ARG A 76 2.34 4.93 1.75
CA ARG A 76 3.73 4.61 2.07
C ARG A 76 4.53 4.18 0.84
N PHE A 77 3.94 3.39 -0.06
CA PHE A 77 4.60 2.91 -1.26
C PHE A 77 4.92 4.04 -2.24
N PHE A 78 3.95 4.92 -2.52
CA PHE A 78 4.15 5.97 -3.53
C PHE A 78 4.81 7.24 -2.99
N ASN A 79 4.64 7.53 -1.68
CA ASN A 79 5.09 8.79 -1.09
C ASN A 79 6.34 8.66 -0.21
N SER A 80 6.69 7.46 0.30
CA SER A 80 7.89 7.33 1.13
C SER A 80 9.19 7.54 0.32
N LYS A 81 10.22 8.01 1.02
CA LYS A 81 11.59 8.10 0.49
C LYS A 81 12.26 6.73 0.36
N ASP A 82 11.75 5.72 1.07
CA ASP A 82 12.30 4.36 1.07
C ASP A 82 12.29 3.70 -0.33
N TRP A 83 11.49 4.23 -1.25
CA TRP A 83 11.29 3.71 -2.61
C TRP A 83 11.91 4.60 -3.71
N ARG A 84 12.71 5.61 -3.32
CA ARG A 84 13.34 6.56 -4.25
C ARG A 84 14.76 6.19 -4.61
#